data_AF-A0A392NLV6-F1
#
_entry.id   AF-A0A392NLV6-F1
#
_cell.length_a   1.000
_cell.length_b   1.000
_cell.length_c   1.000
_cell.angle_alpha   90.00
_cell.angle_beta   90.00
_cell.angle_gamma   90.00
#
_symmetry.space_group_name_H-M   'P 1'
#
loop_
_entity.id
_entity.type
_entity.pdbx_description
1 polymer ?
#
loop_
_entity_poly.entity_id
_entity_poly.type
_entity_poly.pdbx_seq_one_letter_code
_entity_poly.pdbx_strand_id
1 'polypeptide(L)'
;MTLALLEDSGWYKANYSMADRLDWGRNQGTEFVTSPCNLWKGAYHCNTTQYSGCTYNREAEGYCPILTYSGDLPQWAQYFPQANKGGQSSLADYCTYFVAYSDGSCTDTNSARAPDRMLGEVRGSNSRCMASSLVRTGFVRGSMTQGNGCYQHRCINSSLE
;
A
#
# COMPACT_ATOMS: atom_id res chain seq x y z
N MET A 1 13.65 -13.75 -4.66
CA MET A 1 12.85 -14.42 -5.71
C MET A 1 13.61 -14.47 -7.03
N THR A 2 13.95 -13.35 -7.66
CA THR A 2 14.67 -13.32 -8.96
C THR A 2 16.05 -14.00 -8.92
N LEU A 3 16.82 -13.82 -7.85
CA LEU A 3 18.12 -14.48 -7.70
C LEU A 3 18.04 -16.01 -7.74
N ALA A 4 17.01 -16.59 -7.09
CA ALA A 4 16.80 -18.03 -7.09
C ALA A 4 16.44 -18.55 -8.48
N LEU A 5 15.56 -17.85 -9.20
CA LEU A 5 15.23 -18.20 -10.59
C LEU A 5 16.47 -18.23 -11.50
N LEU A 6 17.37 -17.25 -11.36
CA LEU A 6 18.60 -17.20 -12.14
C LEU A 6 19.56 -18.34 -11.77
N GLU A 7 19.63 -18.71 -10.50
CA GLU A 7 20.45 -19.84 -10.06
C GLU A 7 19.88 -21.19 -10.54
N ASP A 8 18.57 -21.39 -10.44
CA ASP A 8 17.87 -22.61 -10.88
C ASP A 8 17.98 -22.83 -12.40
N SER A 9 18.20 -21.77 -13.17
CA SER A 9 18.49 -21.89 -14.60
C SER A 9 19.79 -22.65 -14.89
N GLY A 10 20.72 -22.69 -13.93
CA GLY A 10 22.07 -23.27 -14.08
C GLY A 10 23.10 -22.35 -14.72
N TRP A 11 22.71 -21.14 -15.16
CA TRP A 11 23.60 -20.17 -15.82
C TRP A 11 24.36 -19.29 -14.84
N TYR A 12 23.81 -19.10 -13.63
CA TYR A 12 24.32 -18.17 -12.64
C TYR A 12 24.46 -18.86 -11.28
N LYS A 13 25.34 -18.33 -10.44
CA LYS A 13 25.40 -18.65 -9.02
C LYS A 13 25.07 -17.39 -8.23
N ALA A 14 23.98 -17.42 -7.47
CA ALA A 14 23.46 -16.22 -6.82
C ALA A 14 24.18 -15.94 -5.50
N ASN A 15 24.48 -14.66 -5.24
CA ASN A 15 24.90 -14.23 -3.91
C ASN A 15 23.70 -13.68 -3.11
N TYR A 16 23.08 -14.54 -2.31
CA TYR A 16 21.93 -14.15 -1.50
C TYR A 16 22.24 -13.18 -0.37
N SER A 17 23.52 -12.99 0.01
CA SER A 17 23.89 -11.99 1.02
C SER A 17 23.65 -10.56 0.54
N MET A 18 23.52 -10.36 -0.78
CA MET A 18 23.24 -9.07 -1.41
C MET A 18 21.78 -8.94 -1.85
N ALA A 19 20.92 -9.87 -1.44
CA ALA A 19 19.52 -9.85 -1.84
C ALA A 19 18.77 -8.69 -1.16
N ASP A 20 18.17 -7.83 -1.98
CA ASP A 20 17.19 -6.88 -1.49
C ASP A 20 15.95 -7.58 -0.93
N ARG A 21 15.30 -6.89 -0.01
CA ARG A 21 14.15 -7.41 0.72
C ARG A 21 12.87 -7.12 -0.03
N LEU A 22 12.10 -8.17 -0.33
CA LEU A 22 10.72 -8.02 -0.81
C LEU A 22 9.78 -7.93 0.38
N ASP A 23 9.16 -6.76 0.56
CA ASP A 23 8.26 -6.52 1.69
C ASP A 23 6.82 -6.99 1.42
N TRP A 24 6.40 -7.02 0.15
CA TRP A 24 5.05 -7.47 -0.22
C TRP A 24 4.84 -8.96 0.13
N GLY A 25 3.80 -9.25 0.91
CA GLY A 25 3.46 -10.61 1.31
C GLY A 25 4.41 -11.22 2.36
N ARG A 26 5.41 -10.47 2.82
CA ARG A 26 6.39 -10.98 3.80
C ARG A 26 5.71 -11.31 5.12
N ASN A 27 5.98 -12.52 5.62
CA ASN A 27 5.44 -13.05 6.87
C ASN A 27 3.90 -13.06 6.94
N GLN A 28 3.20 -13.07 5.80
CA GLN A 28 1.72 -13.16 5.78
C GLN A 28 1.19 -14.59 5.89
N GLY A 29 2.09 -15.59 5.82
CA GLY A 29 1.72 -17.01 5.86
C GLY A 29 1.24 -17.54 4.50
N THR A 30 0.88 -18.82 4.47
CA THR A 30 0.46 -19.51 3.24
C THR A 30 -0.87 -19.00 2.69
N GLU A 31 -1.78 -18.59 3.57
CA GLU A 31 -3.10 -18.03 3.21
C GLU A 31 -2.98 -16.85 2.26
N PHE A 32 -1.91 -16.05 2.35
CA PHE A 32 -1.68 -14.93 1.45
C PHE A 32 -1.59 -15.34 -0.03
N VAL A 33 -1.07 -16.55 -0.30
CA VAL A 33 -0.87 -17.07 -1.66
C VAL A 33 -2.01 -18.00 -2.08
N THR A 34 -2.58 -18.75 -1.14
CA THR A 34 -3.58 -19.79 -1.45
C THR A 34 -5.02 -19.30 -1.37
N SER A 35 -5.30 -18.28 -0.56
CA SER A 35 -6.65 -17.78 -0.34
C SER A 35 -6.94 -16.58 -1.23
N PRO A 36 -8.21 -16.35 -1.61
CA PRO A 36 -8.63 -15.15 -2.33
C PRO A 36 -8.19 -13.85 -1.62
N CYS A 37 -7.72 -12.87 -2.39
CA CYS A 37 -7.11 -11.66 -1.86
C CYS A 37 -8.08 -10.72 -1.12
N ASN A 38 -9.39 -10.88 -1.30
CA ASN A 38 -10.38 -10.20 -0.46
C ASN A 38 -10.36 -10.63 1.01
N LEU A 39 -9.67 -11.73 1.33
CA LEU A 39 -9.42 -12.19 2.70
C LEU A 39 -8.10 -11.65 3.27
N TRP A 40 -7.28 -10.95 2.47
CA TRP A 40 -6.07 -10.33 2.98
C TRP A 40 -6.39 -9.27 4.04
N LYS A 41 -5.43 -9.05 4.93
CA LYS A 41 -5.59 -8.21 6.12
C LYS A 41 -4.75 -6.94 6.01
N GLY A 42 -5.18 -5.90 6.71
CA GLY A 42 -4.45 -4.64 6.81
C GLY A 42 -4.31 -3.94 5.45
N ALA A 43 -3.15 -3.35 5.19
CA ALA A 43 -2.90 -2.52 4.01
C ALA A 43 -2.71 -3.30 2.69
N TYR A 44 -2.81 -4.64 2.73
CA TYR A 44 -2.81 -5.49 1.54
C TYR A 44 -4.15 -5.53 0.83
N HIS A 45 -5.25 -5.13 1.48
CA HIS A 45 -6.58 -5.14 0.88
C HIS A 45 -7.36 -3.87 1.21
N CYS A 46 -8.19 -3.41 0.28
CA CYS A 46 -9.08 -2.27 0.44
C CYS A 46 -10.45 -2.55 -0.19
N ASN A 47 -11.55 -2.15 0.48
CA ASN A 47 -12.89 -2.67 0.12
C ASN A 47 -13.90 -1.66 -0.43
N THR A 48 -13.89 -0.35 -0.10
CA THR A 48 -14.72 0.73 -0.72
C THR A 48 -14.91 1.99 0.15
N THR A 49 -14.78 1.93 1.48
CA THR A 49 -15.12 3.10 2.34
C THR A 49 -14.01 4.16 2.44
N GLN A 50 -12.79 3.84 2.03
CA GLN A 50 -11.63 4.73 2.11
C GLN A 50 -11.08 5.00 0.71
N TYR A 51 -11.42 6.18 0.16
CA TYR A 51 -10.85 6.66 -1.11
C TYR A 51 -9.33 6.85 -1.04
N SER A 52 -8.82 7.13 0.16
CA SER A 52 -7.40 7.40 0.42
C SER A 52 -6.92 6.57 1.60
N GLY A 53 -5.66 6.15 1.55
CA GLY A 53 -5.00 5.40 2.61
C GLY A 53 -3.51 5.32 2.38
N CYS A 54 -2.86 4.39 3.07
CA CYS A 54 -1.42 4.17 2.96
C CYS A 54 -1.14 2.89 2.20
N THR A 55 -0.08 2.91 1.38
CA THR A 55 0.46 1.69 0.77
C THR A 55 0.90 0.69 1.84
N TYR A 56 1.00 -0.59 1.47
CA TYR A 56 1.37 -1.68 2.39
C TYR A 56 2.67 -1.44 3.15
N ASN A 57 3.66 -0.82 2.51
CA ASN A 57 4.95 -0.46 3.07
C ASN A 57 4.96 0.91 3.78
N ARG A 58 3.82 1.62 3.78
CA ARG A 58 3.65 2.96 4.34
C ARG A 58 4.59 4.01 3.75
N GLU A 59 5.12 3.81 2.55
CA GLU A 59 6.03 4.78 1.95
C GLU A 59 5.31 5.86 1.16
N ALA A 60 4.04 5.65 0.84
CA ALA A 60 3.24 6.63 0.13
C ALA A 60 1.80 6.66 0.63
N GLU A 61 1.21 7.83 0.51
CA GLU A 61 -0.23 8.01 0.43
C GLU A 61 -0.74 7.46 -0.90
N GLY A 62 -1.91 6.84 -0.86
CA GLY A 62 -2.47 6.15 -2.00
C GLY A 62 -3.97 6.11 -1.98
N TYR A 63 -4.53 5.43 -2.98
CA TYR A 63 -5.95 5.24 -3.16
C TYR A 63 -6.27 3.78 -3.43
N CYS A 64 -7.54 3.43 -3.30
CA CYS A 64 -8.05 2.09 -3.59
C CYS A 64 -8.71 2.09 -4.97
N PRO A 65 -8.04 1.61 -6.04
CA PRO A 65 -8.59 1.64 -7.39
C PRO A 65 -9.57 0.47 -7.62
N ILE A 66 -10.83 0.69 -7.25
CA ILE A 66 -11.93 -0.23 -7.53
C ILE A 66 -12.64 0.24 -8.80
N LEU A 67 -12.72 -0.61 -9.80
CA LEU A 67 -13.33 -0.33 -11.09
C LEU A 67 -14.60 -1.15 -11.30
N THR A 68 -15.47 -0.63 -12.15
CA THR A 68 -16.61 -1.38 -12.71
C THR A 68 -16.31 -1.62 -14.19
N TYR A 69 -16.16 -2.88 -14.56
CA TYR A 69 -15.87 -3.33 -15.92
C TYR A 69 -17.17 -3.39 -16.75
N SER A 70 -17.02 -3.28 -18.08
CA SER A 70 -18.15 -3.37 -19.01
C SER A 70 -18.76 -4.77 -19.11
N GLY A 71 -17.98 -5.80 -18.74
CA GLY A 71 -18.42 -7.19 -18.65
C GLY A 71 -18.00 -7.80 -17.32
N ASP A 72 -18.53 -8.98 -17.04
CA ASP A 72 -18.22 -9.72 -15.83
C ASP A 72 -16.75 -10.15 -15.81
N LEU A 73 -16.13 -10.07 -14.64
CA LEU A 73 -14.81 -10.64 -14.41
C LEU A 73 -14.91 -12.18 -14.42
N PRO A 74 -13.81 -12.90 -14.70
CA PRO A 74 -13.77 -14.35 -14.53
C PRO A 74 -14.19 -14.77 -13.12
N GLN A 75 -14.85 -15.91 -12.97
CA GLN A 75 -15.41 -16.36 -11.68
C GLN A 75 -14.37 -16.40 -10.54
N TRP A 76 -13.11 -16.72 -10.85
CA TRP A 76 -12.01 -16.74 -9.88
C TRP A 76 -11.54 -15.34 -9.42
N ALA A 77 -11.89 -14.28 -10.15
CA ALA A 77 -11.56 -12.88 -9.89
C ALA A 77 -12.76 -12.08 -9.34
N GLN A 78 -13.90 -12.72 -9.11
CA GLN A 78 -15.11 -12.07 -8.59
C GLN A 78 -15.07 -11.99 -7.06
N TYR A 79 -14.47 -10.92 -6.55
CA TYR A 79 -14.31 -10.69 -5.10
C TYR A 79 -15.43 -9.86 -4.46
N PHE A 80 -16.26 -9.23 -5.29
CA PHE A 80 -17.35 -8.34 -4.90
C PHE A 80 -18.71 -8.98 -5.17
N PRO A 81 -19.79 -8.51 -4.51
CA PRO A 81 -21.15 -8.95 -4.84
C PRO A 81 -21.53 -8.70 -6.31
N GLN A 82 -20.97 -7.66 -6.93
CA GLN A 82 -21.13 -7.39 -8.35
C GLN A 82 -20.03 -8.10 -9.16
N ALA A 83 -20.42 -8.96 -10.10
CA ALA A 83 -19.50 -9.77 -10.91
C ALA A 83 -18.55 -8.95 -11.80
N ASN A 84 -18.91 -7.70 -12.13
CA ASN A 84 -18.10 -6.79 -12.93
C ASN A 84 -17.28 -5.80 -12.09
N LYS A 85 -17.13 -5.99 -10.78
CA LYS A 85 -16.30 -5.14 -9.92
C LYS A 85 -15.03 -5.84 -9.45
N GLY A 86 -13.92 -5.10 -9.50
CA GLY A 86 -12.62 -5.58 -9.03
C GLY A 86 -11.58 -4.47 -9.01
N GLY A 87 -10.33 -4.85 -8.71
CA GLY A 87 -9.17 -3.97 -8.77
C GLY A 87 -8.78 -3.60 -10.20
N GLN A 88 -7.98 -2.54 -10.34
CA GLN A 88 -7.56 -2.01 -11.63
C GLN A 88 -6.55 -2.87 -12.40
N SER A 89 -5.78 -3.74 -11.73
CA SER A 89 -4.67 -4.47 -12.37
C SER A 89 -5.00 -5.95 -12.57
N SER A 90 -4.99 -6.40 -13.82
CA SER A 90 -5.07 -7.83 -14.16
C SER A 90 -3.82 -8.62 -13.77
N LEU A 91 -2.65 -7.95 -13.65
CA LEU A 91 -1.41 -8.58 -13.17
C LEU A 91 -1.45 -8.90 -11.67
N ALA A 92 -2.37 -8.25 -10.95
CA ALA A 92 -2.62 -8.51 -9.54
C ALA A 92 -3.96 -9.25 -9.36
N ASP A 93 -4.36 -10.06 -10.34
CA ASP A 93 -5.57 -10.88 -10.31
C ASP A 93 -6.86 -10.10 -10.02
N TYR A 94 -6.92 -8.81 -10.37
CA TYR A 94 -8.03 -7.91 -10.01
C TYR A 94 -8.23 -7.73 -8.49
N CYS A 95 -7.20 -7.98 -7.68
CA CYS A 95 -7.19 -7.71 -6.26
C CYS A 95 -7.19 -6.21 -5.98
N THR A 96 -7.89 -5.81 -4.93
CA THR A 96 -8.01 -4.41 -4.51
C THR A 96 -7.07 -4.12 -3.35
N TYR A 97 -6.06 -3.28 -3.59
CA TYR A 97 -5.07 -2.85 -2.60
C TYR A 97 -4.74 -1.37 -2.78
N PHE A 98 -4.09 -0.74 -1.80
CA PHE A 98 -3.71 0.67 -1.90
C PHE A 98 -2.56 0.87 -2.88
N VAL A 99 -2.82 1.64 -3.94
CA VAL A 99 -1.82 2.07 -4.93
C VAL A 99 -1.38 3.48 -4.61
N ALA A 100 -0.07 3.74 -4.66
CA ALA A 100 0.48 5.06 -4.40
C ALA A 100 -0.06 6.09 -5.39
N TYR A 101 -0.36 7.29 -4.91
CA TYR A 101 -0.47 8.45 -5.80
C TYR A 101 0.90 8.74 -6.42
N SER A 102 0.90 9.25 -7.66
CA SER A 102 2.14 9.67 -8.34
C SER A 102 2.93 10.72 -7.56
N ASP A 103 2.24 11.55 -6.78
CA ASP A 103 2.78 12.61 -5.93
C ASP A 103 2.65 12.29 -4.43
N GLY A 104 2.30 11.06 -4.07
CA GLY A 104 1.95 10.64 -2.71
C GLY A 104 3.13 10.16 -1.87
N SER A 105 4.37 10.19 -2.39
CA SER A 105 5.53 9.69 -1.68
C SER A 105 5.73 10.44 -0.35
N CYS A 106 5.91 9.68 0.73
CA CYS A 106 6.32 10.24 2.02
C CYS A 106 7.84 10.29 2.14
N THR A 107 8.57 9.45 1.41
CA THR A 107 10.02 9.25 1.55
C THR A 107 10.86 10.07 0.59
N ASP A 108 10.38 10.27 -0.64
CA ASP A 108 11.03 11.06 -1.68
C ASP A 108 10.33 12.41 -1.84
N THR A 109 11.07 13.49 -1.61
CA THR A 109 10.55 14.86 -1.69
C THR A 109 10.60 15.45 -3.10
N ASN A 110 11.29 14.82 -4.06
CA ASN A 110 11.46 15.39 -5.39
C ASN A 110 10.18 15.30 -6.23
N SER A 111 9.42 14.22 -6.04
CA SER A 111 8.19 13.93 -6.78
C SER A 111 6.92 14.11 -5.95
N ALA A 112 7.05 14.35 -4.64
CA ALA A 112 5.91 14.44 -3.74
C ALA A 112 5.27 15.84 -3.69
N ARG A 113 3.96 15.86 -3.45
CA ARG A 113 3.23 17.09 -3.15
C ARG A 113 3.72 17.78 -1.87
N ALA A 114 3.43 19.07 -1.74
CA ALA A 114 3.78 19.83 -0.54
C ALA A 114 3.04 19.29 0.71
N PRO A 115 3.70 19.23 1.89
CA PRO A 115 3.07 18.77 3.14
C PRO A 115 1.99 19.73 3.62
N ASP A 116 0.85 19.15 4.03
CA ASP A 116 -0.19 19.91 4.70
C ASP A 116 0.26 20.26 6.14
N ARG A 117 0.74 21.50 6.29
CA ARG A 117 1.20 22.03 7.58
C ARG A 117 0.09 22.14 8.61
N MET A 118 -1.18 22.27 8.20
CA MET A 118 -2.33 22.31 9.12
C MET A 118 -2.61 20.94 9.72
N LEU A 119 -2.23 19.86 9.02
CA LEU A 119 -2.32 18.48 9.50
C LEU A 119 -1.02 17.96 10.12
N GLY A 120 0.01 18.81 10.19
CA GLY A 120 1.31 18.48 10.75
C GLY A 120 2.14 17.55 9.87
N GLU A 121 1.87 17.48 8.56
CA GLU A 121 2.60 16.60 7.66
C GLU A 121 4.06 17.01 7.50
N VAL A 122 4.92 15.99 7.33
CA VAL A 122 6.34 16.13 7.00
C VAL A 122 6.70 15.02 6.02
N ARG A 123 7.44 15.37 4.97
CA ARG A 123 7.99 14.42 3.98
C ARG A 123 9.51 14.39 4.04
N GLY A 124 10.11 13.23 3.78
CA GLY A 124 11.55 12.98 3.83
C GLY A 124 11.84 11.50 4.06
N SER A 125 13.11 11.09 3.95
CA SER A 125 13.52 9.67 4.02
C SER A 125 13.01 8.92 5.27
N ASN A 126 12.89 9.63 6.40
CA ASN A 126 12.39 9.12 7.67
C ASN A 126 10.88 9.34 7.88
N SER A 127 10.13 9.74 6.87
CA SER A 127 8.67 9.87 6.93
C SER A 127 7.98 8.62 6.41
N ARG A 128 6.82 8.31 6.99
CA ARG A 128 5.93 7.22 6.56
C ARG A 128 4.47 7.67 6.60
N CYS A 129 3.65 7.04 5.79
CA CYS A 129 2.23 7.24 5.74
C CYS A 129 1.55 6.57 6.93
N MET A 130 0.74 7.35 7.65
CA MET A 130 -0.03 6.88 8.79
C MET A 130 -1.48 7.36 8.68
N ALA A 131 -2.41 6.53 9.17
CA ALA A 131 -3.76 7.00 9.43
C ALA A 131 -3.70 8.03 10.56
N SER A 132 -4.34 9.17 10.38
CA SER A 132 -4.20 10.32 11.26
C SER A 132 -5.48 11.15 11.34
N SER A 133 -5.77 11.60 12.55
CA SER A 133 -6.75 12.63 12.87
C SER A 133 -6.08 13.92 13.37
N LEU A 134 -4.76 14.04 13.21
CA LEU A 134 -3.99 15.20 13.69
C LEU A 134 -4.40 16.46 12.92
N VAL A 135 -4.63 17.53 13.69
CA VAL A 135 -4.88 18.88 13.21
C VAL A 135 -4.15 19.84 14.13
N ARG A 136 -3.60 20.94 13.59
CA ARG A 136 -3.02 22.00 14.41
C ARG A 136 -4.10 22.67 15.26
N THR A 137 -3.72 23.11 16.46
CA THR A 137 -4.58 23.87 17.35
C THR A 137 -5.17 25.09 16.63
N GLY A 138 -6.50 25.24 16.69
CA GLY A 138 -7.23 26.31 16.01
C GLY A 138 -7.71 25.97 14.60
N PHE A 139 -7.33 24.82 14.03
CA PHE A 139 -7.87 24.33 12.76
C PHE A 139 -8.96 23.29 12.99
N VAL A 140 -10.15 23.52 12.41
CA VAL A 140 -11.26 22.56 12.42
C VAL A 140 -11.36 21.92 11.05
N ARG A 141 -11.20 20.61 10.97
CA ARG A 141 -11.38 19.86 9.72
C ARG A 141 -12.89 19.80 9.42
N GLY A 142 -13.30 20.28 8.25
CA GLY A 142 -14.72 20.32 7.86
C GLY A 142 -15.39 18.95 7.66
N SER A 143 -14.61 17.88 7.46
CA SER A 143 -15.08 16.49 7.37
C SER A 143 -14.35 15.60 8.38
N MET A 144 -15.09 14.81 9.15
CA MET A 144 -14.60 13.90 10.19
C MET A 144 -13.97 12.60 9.66
N THR A 145 -13.80 12.43 8.35
CA THR A 145 -13.14 11.22 7.84
C THR A 145 -11.70 11.20 8.34
N GLN A 146 -11.35 10.13 9.08
CA GLN A 146 -9.96 9.79 9.41
C GLN A 146 -9.15 9.93 8.12
N GLY A 147 -8.12 10.77 8.17
CA GLY A 147 -7.24 10.98 7.03
C GLY A 147 -6.06 10.02 7.09
N ASN A 148 -5.22 10.13 6.09
CA ASN A 148 -3.86 9.66 6.11
C ASN A 148 -2.94 10.86 5.85
N GLY A 149 -1.69 10.73 6.25
CA GLY A 149 -0.69 11.75 5.97
C GLY A 149 0.72 11.24 6.23
N CYS A 150 1.69 12.00 5.77
CA CYS A 150 3.10 11.68 5.95
C CYS A 150 3.63 12.29 7.25
N TYR A 151 4.19 11.43 8.11
CA TYR A 151 4.76 11.83 9.40
C TYR A 151 6.13 11.23 9.59
N GLN A 152 7.03 11.97 10.25
CA GLN A 152 8.31 11.41 10.67
C GLN A 152 8.06 10.29 11.67
N HIS A 153 8.87 9.24 11.57
CA HIS A 153 8.86 8.15 12.52
C HIS A 153 10.28 7.88 13.00
N ARG A 154 10.40 7.36 14.22
CA ARG A 154 11.65 6.88 14.79
C ARG A 154 11.41 5.53 15.44
N CYS A 155 12.24 4.55 15.08
CA CYS A 155 12.21 3.24 15.72
C CYS A 155 13.27 3.20 16.83
N ILE A 156 12.85 3.04 18.08
CA ILE A 156 13.74 2.81 19.24
C ILE A 156 13.39 1.46 19.82
N ASN A 157 14.37 0.56 19.99
CA ASN A 157 14.17 -0.74 20.67
C ASN A 157 12.91 -1.50 20.20
N SER A 158 12.67 -1.52 18.88
CA SER A 158 11.48 -2.14 18.26
C SER A 158 10.13 -1.50 18.57
N SER A 159 10.08 -0.37 19.27
CA SER A 159 8.90 0.51 19.36
C SER A 159 8.96 1.62 18.32
N LEU A 160 7.79 1.92 17.75
CA LEU A 160 7.56 3.06 16.87
C LEU A 160 7.23 4.28 17.72
N GLU A 161 8.01 5.35 17.56
CA GLU A 161 7.73 6.71 18.06
C GLU A 161 7.44 7.67 16.91
#